data_AF-A0A9W7L7U4-F1
#
_entry.id   AF-A0A9W7L7U4-F1
#
_cell.length_a   1.000
_cell.length_b   1.000
_cell.length_c   1.000
_cell.angle_alpha   90.00
_cell.angle_beta   90.00
_cell.angle_gamma   90.00
#
_symmetry.space_group_name_H-M   'P 1'
#
loop_
_entity.id
_entity.type
_entity.pdbx_description
1 polymer ?
#
loop_
_entity_poly.entity_id
_entity_poly.type
_entity_poly.pdbx_seq_one_letter_code
_entity_poly.pdbx_strand_id
1 'polypeptide(L)'
;MPTIHFNIDQTTGIVAASAALATTCFASYKAGSSSVCTPTVKARRGLQERRKKFEKSLLDSSPDDAEKNNLSLGELDIRRKSQIAIGGPTDHSGEVVVSTVPNFDLNSTIFGSLTGALPRTVQKSKIAVELFWSDLAIARIEKAYEIVPAPPSYKKGLMEFMQEDCDFAIEHADGSFMDHLKFCHDYCVYNAPGLSPTPLFLHSIMGVGTNFFPMSKNLIPKLKTLVTPADFTQIEAFPSILRLILGTNLLFDISVNSHRLDSLTSLKFHRVIDNEPLTLSGAELWMQLNYQLIHTLDFLPAASWLNQMDDGFMNAFIDLHRILSSSSKMLCKVDYTAGSGESTTDGIPVTLGSIIRGLVPDFIIKKLAEKAIGKFSKAIGHELTYELVWA
;
A
#
# COMPACT_ATOMS: atom_id res chain seq x y z
N MET A 1 -35.64 -32.18 -17.81
CA MET A 1 -34.51 -31.24 -17.74
C MET A 1 -33.27 -32.05 -17.39
N PRO A 2 -32.25 -32.13 -18.26
CA PRO A 2 -31.10 -33.00 -18.02
C PRO A 2 -30.05 -32.29 -17.16
N THR A 3 -29.56 -33.01 -16.15
CA THR A 3 -28.48 -32.62 -15.25
C THR A 3 -27.15 -32.96 -15.91
N ILE A 4 -26.26 -31.96 -16.07
CA ILE A 4 -24.90 -32.16 -16.60
C ILE A 4 -23.94 -32.21 -15.40
N HIS A 5 -23.28 -33.35 -15.22
CA HIS A 5 -22.14 -33.51 -14.30
C HIS A 5 -20.84 -33.19 -15.04
N PHE A 6 -20.05 -32.25 -14.50
CA PHE A 6 -18.66 -32.05 -14.91
C PHE A 6 -17.74 -32.80 -13.96
N ASN A 7 -16.94 -33.70 -14.52
CA ASN A 7 -15.85 -34.39 -13.86
C ASN A 7 -14.55 -33.68 -14.29
N ILE A 8 -13.81 -33.10 -13.35
CA ILE A 8 -12.53 -32.43 -13.61
C ILE A 8 -11.44 -33.24 -12.95
N ASP A 9 -10.71 -34.01 -13.75
CA ASP A 9 -9.41 -34.55 -13.41
C ASP A 9 -8.45 -34.26 -14.58
N GLN A 10 -7.69 -33.18 -14.45
CA GLN A 10 -6.56 -32.85 -15.35
C GLN A 10 -5.47 -32.13 -14.56
N THR A 11 -4.72 -32.89 -13.77
CA THR A 11 -3.58 -32.36 -12.98
C THR A 11 -2.21 -32.76 -13.55
N THR A 12 -2.12 -33.27 -14.78
CA THR A 12 -0.87 -33.80 -15.34
C THR A 12 -0.30 -33.02 -16.54
N GLY A 13 -0.96 -31.95 -17.00
CA GLY A 13 -0.51 -31.17 -18.17
C GLY A 13 0.45 -29.99 -17.89
N ILE A 14 0.54 -29.50 -16.66
CA ILE A 14 1.22 -28.22 -16.35
C ILE A 14 2.74 -28.38 -16.15
N VAL A 15 3.21 -29.58 -15.82
CA VAL A 15 4.63 -29.84 -15.55
C VAL A 15 5.46 -29.96 -16.84
N ALA A 16 4.86 -30.37 -17.96
CA ALA A 16 5.57 -30.53 -19.23
C ALA A 16 5.82 -29.20 -19.99
N ALA A 17 4.96 -28.19 -19.80
CA ALA A 17 5.08 -26.90 -20.48
C ALA A 17 6.24 -26.03 -19.94
N SER A 18 6.61 -26.22 -18.67
CA SER A 18 7.69 -25.43 -18.03
C SER A 18 9.10 -25.84 -18.48
N ALA A 19 9.29 -27.08 -18.94
CA ALA A 19 10.59 -27.56 -19.43
C ALA A 19 10.85 -27.16 -20.90
N ALA A 20 9.81 -26.97 -21.71
CA ALA A 20 9.96 -26.62 -23.13
C ALA A 20 10.29 -25.12 -23.37
N LEU A 21 9.86 -24.24 -22.46
CA LEU A 21 10.11 -22.78 -22.53
C LEU A 21 11.53 -22.38 -22.11
N ALA A 22 12.20 -23.18 -21.28
CA ALA A 22 13.58 -22.94 -20.84
C ALA A 22 14.59 -23.16 -21.98
N THR A 23 14.32 -24.07 -22.91
CA THR A 23 15.25 -24.43 -24.00
C THR A 23 15.15 -23.48 -25.20
N THR A 24 14.00 -22.84 -25.42
CA THR A 24 13.78 -21.92 -26.54
C THR A 24 14.26 -20.50 -26.27
N CYS A 25 14.31 -20.04 -25.01
CA CYS A 25 14.83 -18.72 -24.67
C CYS A 25 16.37 -18.59 -24.83
N PHE A 26 17.12 -19.69 -24.82
CA PHE A 26 18.58 -19.64 -25.00
C PHE A 26 19.02 -19.50 -26.47
N ALA A 27 18.13 -19.73 -27.44
CA ALA A 27 18.49 -19.71 -28.87
C ALA A 27 18.31 -18.34 -29.55
N SER A 28 17.48 -17.44 -29.01
CA SER A 28 17.16 -16.16 -29.68
C SER A 28 18.02 -14.97 -29.25
N TYR A 29 18.93 -15.13 -28.28
CA TYR A 29 19.80 -14.02 -27.81
C TYR A 29 21.03 -13.75 -28.69
N LYS A 30 21.14 -14.39 -29.86
CA LYS A 30 22.33 -14.30 -30.74
C LYS A 30 22.15 -13.52 -32.05
N ALA A 31 20.99 -12.91 -32.31
CA ALA A 31 20.82 -12.10 -33.51
C ALA A 31 19.85 -10.94 -33.28
N GLY A 32 20.38 -9.72 -33.27
CA GLY A 32 19.54 -8.51 -33.33
C GLY A 32 20.20 -7.29 -32.71
N SER A 33 20.78 -6.45 -33.55
CA SER A 33 21.29 -5.13 -33.20
C SER A 33 20.15 -4.18 -32.79
N SER A 34 20.25 -3.59 -31.60
CA SER A 34 19.51 -2.37 -31.24
C SER A 34 20.45 -1.40 -30.53
N SER A 35 20.41 -0.14 -30.94
CA SER A 35 21.23 0.94 -30.44
C SER A 35 20.87 1.24 -28.98
N VAL A 36 21.71 0.77 -28.06
CA VAL A 36 21.62 1.11 -26.64
C VAL A 36 21.98 2.58 -26.45
N CYS A 37 21.00 3.39 -26.06
CA CYS A 37 21.23 4.74 -25.59
C CYS A 37 22.04 4.64 -24.29
N THR A 38 23.33 4.97 -24.36
CA THR A 38 24.23 4.91 -23.21
C THR A 38 23.97 6.11 -22.30
N PRO A 39 23.75 5.91 -20.98
CA PRO A 39 23.62 7.02 -20.05
C PRO A 39 24.88 7.89 -20.11
N THR A 40 24.69 9.21 -20.19
CA THR A 40 25.81 10.16 -20.26
C THR A 40 26.73 9.99 -19.04
N VAL A 41 28.03 10.22 -19.26
CA VAL A 41 29.09 10.09 -18.23
C VAL A 41 28.76 10.85 -16.94
N LYS A 42 27.97 11.92 -17.02
CA LYS A 42 27.50 12.73 -15.89
C LYS A 42 26.49 11.99 -14.99
N ALA A 43 25.56 11.24 -15.58
CA ALA A 43 24.58 10.43 -14.85
C ALA A 43 25.25 9.26 -14.12
N ARG A 44 26.26 8.62 -14.74
CA ARG A 44 27.05 7.55 -14.10
C ARG A 44 27.85 8.04 -12.89
N ARG A 45 28.37 9.26 -12.96
CA ARG A 45 29.15 9.87 -11.86
C ARG A 45 28.27 10.22 -10.66
N GLY A 46 27.06 10.76 -10.91
CA GLY A 46 26.08 11.00 -9.85
C GLY A 46 25.62 9.70 -9.14
N LEU A 47 25.41 8.63 -9.90
CA LEU A 47 25.08 7.29 -9.37
C LEU A 47 26.20 6.71 -8.49
N GLN A 48 27.46 6.86 -8.90
CA GLN A 48 28.61 6.40 -8.09
C GLN A 48 28.80 7.22 -6.81
N GLU A 49 28.58 8.53 -6.85
CA GLU A 49 28.70 9.38 -5.66
C GLU A 49 27.57 9.12 -4.64
N ARG A 50 26.34 8.87 -5.11
CA ARG A 50 25.22 8.48 -4.24
C ARG A 50 25.40 7.08 -3.64
N ARG A 51 25.88 6.12 -4.43
CA ARG A 51 26.24 4.77 -3.93
C ARG A 51 27.32 4.84 -2.85
N LYS A 52 28.36 5.66 -3.03
CA LYS A 52 29.39 5.88 -2.02
C LYS A 52 28.85 6.55 -0.75
N LYS A 53 27.89 7.48 -0.88
CA LYS A 53 27.24 8.12 0.27
C LYS A 53 26.39 7.12 1.07
N PHE A 54 25.71 6.21 0.38
CA PHE A 54 24.92 5.13 0.99
C PHE A 54 25.79 4.04 1.63
N GLU A 55 26.83 3.58 0.94
CA GLU A 55 27.81 2.63 1.51
C GLU A 55 28.50 3.23 2.74
N LYS A 56 28.76 4.55 2.74
CA LYS A 56 29.28 5.26 3.92
C LYS A 56 28.27 5.34 5.06
N SER A 57 27.00 5.62 4.80
CA SER A 57 25.98 5.65 5.88
C SER A 57 25.72 4.28 6.50
N LEU A 58 25.91 3.19 5.73
CA LEU A 58 25.84 1.81 6.24
C LEU A 58 27.06 1.40 7.08
N LEU A 59 28.21 2.07 6.90
CA LEU A 59 29.45 1.77 7.60
C LEU A 59 29.68 2.67 8.83
N ASP A 60 29.08 3.87 8.84
CA ASP A 60 29.16 4.82 9.96
C ASP A 60 28.16 4.52 11.09
N SER A 61 27.27 3.52 10.96
CA SER A 61 26.40 3.08 12.06
C SER A 61 27.18 2.19 13.05
N SER A 62 27.72 2.81 14.09
CA SER A 62 28.37 2.15 15.23
C SER A 62 27.34 1.36 16.06
N PRO A 63 27.68 0.17 16.62
CA PRO A 63 26.79 -0.59 17.50
C PRO A 63 26.50 0.08 18.86
N ASP A 64 27.21 1.16 19.19
CA ASP A 64 27.16 1.83 20.51
C ASP A 64 26.20 3.04 20.57
N ASP A 65 25.51 3.38 19.48
CA ASP A 65 24.52 4.46 19.46
C ASP A 65 23.12 3.96 19.86
N ALA A 66 23.02 3.36 21.06
CA ALA A 66 21.75 3.28 21.80
C ALA A 66 21.38 4.68 22.33
N GLU A 67 21.39 5.67 21.44
CA GLU A 67 20.98 7.03 21.68
C GLU A 67 19.45 7.02 21.70
N LYS A 68 18.88 7.38 22.86
CA LYS A 68 17.44 7.50 23.15
C LYS A 68 16.58 7.65 21.89
N ASN A 69 15.74 6.64 21.65
CA ASN A 69 14.73 6.51 20.59
C ASN A 69 13.89 7.79 20.36
N ASN A 70 14.46 8.81 19.75
CA ASN A 70 13.67 9.87 19.12
C ASN A 70 13.17 9.28 17.80
N LEU A 71 11.92 8.76 17.81
CA LEU A 71 11.22 8.35 16.60
C LEU A 71 11.34 9.48 15.57
N SER A 72 12.09 9.22 14.48
CA SER A 72 12.13 10.11 13.33
C SER A 72 10.70 10.31 12.83
N LEU A 73 10.34 11.55 12.48
CA LEU A 73 9.02 11.85 11.93
C LEU A 73 8.82 11.28 10.51
N GLY A 74 9.84 10.63 9.96
CA GLY A 74 9.85 10.14 8.59
C GLY A 74 10.14 11.23 7.56
N GLU A 75 10.46 10.81 6.35
CA GLU A 75 10.77 11.66 5.20
C GLU A 75 9.80 11.40 4.04
N LEU A 76 9.43 12.46 3.33
CA LEU A 76 8.61 12.35 2.13
C LEU A 76 9.53 12.21 0.91
N ASP A 77 9.43 11.07 0.23
CA ASP A 77 10.08 10.89 -1.06
C ASP A 77 9.44 11.77 -2.16
N ILE A 78 10.06 11.77 -3.33
CA ILE A 78 9.61 12.58 -4.48
C ILE A 78 8.19 12.20 -4.92
N ARG A 79 7.82 10.91 -4.86
CA ARG A 79 6.46 10.45 -5.22
C ARG A 79 5.42 11.03 -4.28
N ARG A 80 5.64 10.90 -2.97
CA ARG A 80 4.76 11.37 -1.89
C ARG A 80 4.60 12.89 -1.95
N LYS A 81 5.69 13.63 -2.18
CA LYS A 81 5.64 15.09 -2.41
C LYS A 81 4.77 15.45 -3.62
N SER A 82 4.96 14.76 -4.75
CA SER A 82 4.15 14.94 -5.97
C SER A 82 2.66 14.74 -5.68
N GLN A 83 2.33 13.62 -5.00
CA GLN A 83 0.96 13.27 -4.66
C GLN A 83 0.29 14.30 -3.76
N ILE A 84 0.99 14.78 -2.72
CA ILE A 84 0.47 15.82 -1.83
C ILE A 84 0.25 17.13 -2.59
N ALA A 85 1.25 17.58 -3.38
CA ALA A 85 1.19 18.86 -4.08
C ALA A 85 0.05 18.91 -5.12
N ILE A 86 -0.16 17.82 -5.86
CA ILE A 86 -1.19 17.72 -6.89
C ILE A 86 -2.55 17.36 -6.28
N GLY A 87 -2.56 16.64 -5.15
CA GLY A 87 -3.77 16.13 -4.52
C GLY A 87 -4.33 14.92 -5.25
N GLY A 88 -3.47 14.00 -5.66
CA GLY A 88 -3.85 12.75 -6.33
C GLY A 88 -2.63 11.96 -6.80
N PRO A 89 -2.80 10.72 -7.29
CA PRO A 89 -1.70 9.95 -7.82
C PRO A 89 -1.31 10.39 -9.24
N THR A 90 -0.09 10.09 -9.67
CA THR A 90 0.37 10.35 -11.04
C THR A 90 1.24 9.20 -11.53
N ASP A 91 1.05 8.78 -12.78
CA ASP A 91 1.94 7.85 -13.46
C ASP A 91 3.18 8.62 -13.97
N HIS A 92 4.33 8.38 -13.35
CA HIS A 92 5.59 9.06 -13.67
C HIS A 92 6.43 8.31 -14.72
N SER A 93 5.79 7.51 -15.58
CA SER A 93 6.47 6.84 -16.70
C SER A 93 7.34 7.79 -17.51
N GLY A 94 8.58 7.37 -17.79
CA GLY A 94 9.58 8.18 -18.46
C GLY A 94 10.33 9.18 -17.56
N GLU A 95 9.85 9.42 -16.34
CA GLU A 95 10.48 10.34 -15.38
C GLU A 95 11.18 9.63 -14.22
N VAL A 96 10.82 8.37 -13.97
CA VAL A 96 11.36 7.52 -12.92
C VAL A 96 11.83 6.17 -13.49
N VAL A 97 12.95 5.67 -12.97
CA VAL A 97 13.45 4.33 -13.20
C VAL A 97 13.34 3.55 -11.90
N VAL A 98 12.69 2.39 -11.94
CA VAL A 98 12.59 1.46 -10.83
C VAL A 98 13.79 0.52 -10.91
N SER A 99 14.54 0.36 -9.82
CA SER A 99 15.62 -0.64 -9.73
C SER A 99 15.33 -1.61 -8.61
N THR A 100 15.71 -2.88 -8.78
CA THR A 100 15.55 -3.87 -7.72
C THR A 100 16.68 -3.75 -6.70
N VAL A 101 16.34 -3.79 -5.41
CA VAL A 101 17.34 -3.80 -4.33
C VAL A 101 17.95 -5.20 -4.24
N PRO A 102 19.26 -5.36 -4.51
CA PRO A 102 19.92 -6.66 -4.41
C PRO A 102 19.91 -7.13 -2.96
N ASN A 103 19.75 -8.44 -2.76
CA ASN A 103 19.77 -9.07 -1.43
C ASN A 103 18.73 -8.57 -0.42
N PHE A 104 17.65 -7.92 -0.89
CA PHE A 104 16.56 -7.51 0.00
C PHE A 104 16.01 -8.70 0.82
N ASP A 105 16.02 -8.56 2.14
CA ASP A 105 15.48 -9.56 3.06
C ASP A 105 14.00 -9.27 3.34
N LEU A 106 13.13 -10.16 2.88
CA LEU A 106 11.70 -10.04 3.17
C LEU A 106 11.38 -10.28 4.65
N ASN A 107 12.26 -11.01 5.38
CA ASN A 107 12.04 -11.36 6.79
C ASN A 107 12.23 -10.18 7.74
N SER A 108 12.95 -9.15 7.33
CA SER A 108 13.12 -7.92 8.11
C SER A 108 11.95 -6.92 7.94
N THR A 109 10.80 -7.39 7.47
CA THR A 109 9.60 -6.59 7.21
C THR A 109 8.36 -7.26 7.80
N ILE A 110 7.22 -6.56 7.84
CA ILE A 110 5.91 -7.13 8.21
C ILE A 110 5.51 -8.35 7.36
N PHE A 111 6.11 -8.52 6.18
CA PHE A 111 5.86 -9.63 5.28
C PHE A 111 6.73 -10.86 5.56
N GLY A 112 7.59 -10.84 6.57
CA GLY A 112 8.41 -11.99 6.98
C GLY A 112 7.58 -13.22 7.30
N SER A 113 6.36 -13.02 7.81
CA SER A 113 5.38 -14.07 8.11
C SER A 113 4.71 -14.70 6.89
N LEU A 114 4.90 -14.15 5.68
CA LEU A 114 4.34 -14.73 4.46
C LEU A 114 4.96 -16.11 4.19
N THR A 115 4.10 -17.11 3.99
CA THR A 115 4.51 -18.49 3.71
C THR A 115 4.40 -18.81 2.21
N GLY A 116 5.36 -19.57 1.68
CA GLY A 116 5.34 -20.09 0.31
C GLY A 116 6.14 -19.24 -0.69
N ALA A 117 6.77 -19.90 -1.66
CA ALA A 117 7.69 -19.24 -2.59
C ALA A 117 7.00 -18.20 -3.47
N LEU A 118 5.81 -18.51 -3.99
CA LEU A 118 5.09 -17.63 -4.91
C LEU A 118 4.64 -16.31 -4.25
N PRO A 119 3.86 -16.31 -3.14
CA PRO A 119 3.47 -15.06 -2.47
C PRO A 119 4.67 -14.21 -2.04
N ARG A 120 5.73 -14.85 -1.53
CA ARG A 120 6.97 -14.15 -1.14
C ARG A 120 7.69 -13.53 -2.33
N THR A 121 7.75 -14.21 -3.47
CA THR A 121 8.39 -13.69 -4.69
C THR A 121 7.63 -12.50 -5.24
N VAL A 122 6.29 -12.60 -5.29
CA VAL A 122 5.40 -11.51 -5.73
C VAL A 122 5.51 -10.31 -4.80
N GLN A 123 5.51 -10.52 -3.48
CA GLN A 123 5.65 -9.43 -2.52
C GLN A 123 7.03 -8.78 -2.59
N LYS A 124 8.10 -9.60 -2.64
CA LYS A 124 9.47 -9.11 -2.77
C LYS A 124 9.64 -8.27 -4.03
N SER A 125 9.06 -8.64 -5.17
CA SER A 125 9.20 -7.84 -6.40
C SER A 125 8.51 -6.47 -6.35
N LYS A 126 7.61 -6.25 -5.38
CA LYS A 126 6.95 -4.95 -5.17
C LYS A 126 7.73 -4.05 -4.24
N ILE A 127 8.26 -4.60 -3.14
CA ILE A 127 8.87 -3.79 -2.08
C ILE A 127 10.39 -3.74 -2.14
N ALA A 128 11.04 -4.70 -2.82
CA ALA A 128 12.49 -4.70 -3.02
C ALA A 128 12.87 -3.80 -4.20
N VAL A 129 12.42 -2.55 -4.18
CA VAL A 129 12.64 -1.58 -5.25
C VAL A 129 13.12 -0.24 -4.72
N GLU A 130 13.93 0.45 -5.53
CA GLU A 130 14.38 1.81 -5.31
C GLU A 130 14.03 2.67 -6.53
N LEU A 131 13.62 3.91 -6.30
CA LEU A 131 13.17 4.83 -7.35
C LEU A 131 14.25 5.86 -7.70
N PHE A 132 14.66 5.88 -8.97
CA PHE A 132 15.62 6.83 -9.50
C PHE A 132 14.92 7.83 -10.41
N TRP A 133 14.78 9.06 -9.92
CA TRP A 133 14.07 10.14 -10.60
C TRP A 133 14.98 10.95 -11.52
N SER A 134 14.43 11.44 -12.63
CA SER A 134 15.09 12.43 -13.47
C SER A 134 15.21 13.78 -12.74
N ASP A 135 16.31 14.51 -12.97
CA ASP A 135 16.55 15.81 -12.34
C ASP A 135 15.42 16.82 -12.68
N LEU A 136 14.84 16.73 -13.88
CA LEU A 136 13.72 17.57 -14.31
C LEU A 136 12.46 17.30 -13.49
N ALA A 137 12.14 16.02 -13.26
CA ALA A 137 10.98 15.65 -12.45
C ALA A 137 11.15 16.08 -10.99
N ILE A 138 12.34 15.86 -10.40
CA ILE A 138 12.66 16.33 -9.05
C ILE A 138 12.45 17.84 -8.95
N ALA A 139 13.07 18.63 -9.84
CA ALA A 139 12.96 20.08 -9.78
C ALA A 139 11.51 20.58 -9.92
N ARG A 140 10.72 19.98 -10.82
CA ARG A 140 9.30 20.31 -10.98
C ARG A 140 8.49 19.98 -9.73
N ILE A 141 8.69 18.78 -9.17
CA ILE A 141 7.92 18.28 -8.02
C ILE A 141 8.27 19.08 -6.77
N GLU A 142 9.55 19.32 -6.48
CA GLU A 142 9.96 20.14 -5.34
C GLU A 142 9.37 21.55 -5.43
N LYS A 143 9.43 22.18 -6.61
CA LYS A 143 8.80 23.49 -6.83
C LYS A 143 7.29 23.46 -6.62
N ALA A 144 6.60 22.40 -7.01
CA ALA A 144 5.17 22.23 -6.75
C ALA A 144 4.88 21.95 -5.27
N TYR A 145 5.80 21.30 -4.56
CA TYR A 145 5.66 20.99 -3.14
C TYR A 145 5.99 22.19 -2.24
N GLU A 146 6.84 23.14 -2.68
CA GLU A 146 7.15 24.38 -1.95
C GLU A 146 5.92 25.22 -1.58
N ILE A 147 4.82 25.10 -2.35
CA ILE A 147 3.56 25.81 -2.05
C ILE A 147 2.67 25.07 -1.06
N VAL A 148 2.98 23.82 -0.73
CA VAL A 148 2.24 23.04 0.27
C VAL A 148 2.59 23.60 1.65
N PRO A 149 1.59 24.09 2.42
CA PRO A 149 1.85 24.61 3.75
C PRO A 149 2.36 23.49 4.66
N ALA A 150 3.26 23.86 5.58
CA ALA A 150 3.72 22.92 6.59
C ALA A 150 2.53 22.41 7.42
N PRO A 151 2.45 21.09 7.69
CA PRO A 151 1.38 20.54 8.50
C PRO A 151 1.49 21.06 9.94
N PRO A 152 0.37 21.12 10.69
CA PRO A 152 0.40 21.38 12.13
C PRO A 152 1.33 20.39 12.84
N SER A 153 2.00 20.86 13.89
CA SER A 153 2.81 19.97 14.72
C SER A 153 1.97 18.88 15.38
N TYR A 154 2.52 17.67 15.44
CA TYR A 154 1.88 16.55 16.14
C TYR A 154 1.66 16.86 17.62
N LYS A 155 0.56 16.34 18.18
CA LYS A 155 0.30 16.46 19.63
C LYS A 155 1.40 15.73 20.39
N LYS A 156 2.07 16.42 21.32
CA LYS A 156 3.18 15.87 22.11
C LYS A 156 2.84 14.52 22.76
N GLY A 157 1.68 14.42 23.42
CA GLY A 157 1.27 13.17 24.07
C GLY A 157 1.03 12.00 23.11
N LEU A 158 0.68 12.26 21.83
CA LEU A 158 0.60 11.21 20.82
C LEU A 158 1.99 10.75 20.36
N MET A 159 2.92 11.69 20.20
CA MET A 159 4.31 11.35 19.86
C MET A 159 4.98 10.53 20.96
N GLU A 160 4.81 10.94 22.22
CA GLU A 160 5.28 10.18 23.39
C GLU A 160 4.64 8.79 23.42
N PHE A 161 3.34 8.68 23.18
CA PHE A 161 2.65 7.40 23.12
C PHE A 161 3.20 6.47 22.02
N MET A 162 3.45 7.01 20.82
CA MET A 162 4.04 6.25 19.72
C MET A 162 5.50 5.84 20.00
N GLN A 163 6.28 6.71 20.65
CA GLN A 163 7.68 6.44 20.98
C GLN A 163 7.86 5.44 22.12
N GLU A 164 7.02 5.56 23.16
CA GLU A 164 7.24 4.86 24.43
C GLU A 164 6.35 3.63 24.60
N ASP A 165 5.15 3.62 24.02
CA ASP A 165 4.18 2.53 24.22
C ASP A 165 3.96 1.65 22.97
N CYS A 166 4.33 2.11 21.77
CA CYS A 166 4.18 1.34 20.53
C CYS A 166 5.51 0.72 20.10
N ASP A 167 5.46 -0.54 19.67
CA ASP A 167 6.60 -1.25 19.09
C ASP A 167 6.57 -1.14 17.56
N PHE A 168 7.40 -0.25 17.02
CA PHE A 168 7.59 -0.13 15.56
C PHE A 168 8.82 -0.88 15.04
N ALA A 169 9.54 -1.63 15.89
CA ALA A 169 10.84 -2.21 15.56
C ALA A 169 10.81 -3.25 14.44
N ILE A 170 9.63 -3.81 14.12
CA ILE A 170 9.47 -4.88 13.13
C ILE A 170 8.88 -4.36 11.80
N GLU A 171 8.28 -3.17 11.79
CA GLU A 171 7.41 -2.82 10.67
C GLU A 171 8.21 -2.50 9.41
N HIS A 172 9.31 -1.77 9.57
CA HIS A 172 10.24 -1.43 8.50
C HIS A 172 11.60 -1.11 9.13
N ALA A 173 12.53 -2.07 9.13
CA ALA A 173 13.89 -1.86 9.65
C ALA A 173 14.66 -0.71 8.96
N ASP A 174 14.10 -0.16 7.86
CA ASP A 174 14.62 0.98 7.10
C ASP A 174 13.91 2.32 7.39
N GLY A 175 12.95 2.37 8.34
CA GLY A 175 12.26 3.60 8.74
C GLY A 175 11.06 3.99 7.86
N SER A 176 10.78 3.26 6.78
CA SER A 176 9.74 3.61 5.80
C SER A 176 8.30 3.60 6.33
N PHE A 177 8.05 3.03 7.52
CA PHE A 177 6.75 3.10 8.19
C PHE A 177 6.40 4.53 8.63
N MET A 178 7.34 5.24 9.26
CA MET A 178 7.08 6.61 9.70
C MET A 178 6.89 7.54 8.50
N ASP A 179 7.61 7.29 7.41
CA ASP A 179 7.39 8.00 6.15
C ASP A 179 5.96 7.81 5.61
N HIS A 180 5.44 6.59 5.72
CA HIS A 180 4.07 6.24 5.32
C HIS A 180 3.03 6.97 6.19
N LEU A 181 3.16 6.89 7.52
CA LEU A 181 2.28 7.61 8.45
C LEU A 181 2.32 9.13 8.22
N LYS A 182 3.53 9.68 8.01
CA LYS A 182 3.73 11.08 7.68
C LYS A 182 3.05 11.46 6.38
N PHE A 183 3.23 10.66 5.32
CA PHE A 183 2.58 10.91 4.05
C PHE A 183 1.06 10.96 4.19
N CYS A 184 0.44 9.95 4.81
CA CYS A 184 -1.01 9.92 4.97
C CYS A 184 -1.53 11.11 5.81
N HIS A 185 -0.82 11.45 6.90
CA HIS A 185 -1.13 12.63 7.71
C HIS A 185 -1.07 13.93 6.90
N ASP A 186 0.06 14.19 6.24
CA ASP A 186 0.31 15.45 5.53
C ASP A 186 -0.60 15.59 4.31
N TYR A 187 -0.87 14.48 3.61
CA TYR A 187 -1.86 14.45 2.55
C TYR A 187 -3.25 14.84 3.08
N CYS A 188 -3.68 14.28 4.22
CA CYS A 188 -4.97 14.60 4.82
C CYS A 188 -5.07 16.07 5.21
N VAL A 189 -4.03 16.63 5.84
CA VAL A 189 -3.99 18.05 6.24
C VAL A 189 -4.22 18.96 5.05
N TYR A 190 -3.56 18.70 3.92
CA TYR A 190 -3.62 19.59 2.77
C TYR A 190 -4.82 19.33 1.86
N ASN A 191 -5.12 18.05 1.58
CA ASN A 191 -6.10 17.64 0.58
C ASN A 191 -7.44 17.20 1.18
N ALA A 192 -7.61 17.14 2.51
CA ALA A 192 -8.85 16.77 3.17
C ALA A 192 -9.15 17.66 4.40
N PRO A 193 -9.28 19.00 4.24
CA PRO A 193 -9.38 19.93 5.36
C PRO A 193 -10.62 19.71 6.26
N GLY A 194 -11.63 18.97 5.80
CA GLY A 194 -12.80 18.57 6.58
C GLY A 194 -12.62 17.30 7.40
N LEU A 195 -11.51 16.57 7.24
CA LEU A 195 -11.18 15.36 7.97
C LEU A 195 -10.09 15.62 9.00
N SER A 196 -10.13 14.88 10.10
CA SER A 196 -9.03 14.85 11.06
C SER A 196 -7.86 14.06 10.46
N PRO A 197 -6.62 14.54 10.53
CA PRO A 197 -5.47 13.77 10.08
C PRO A 197 -5.00 12.74 11.14
N THR A 198 -5.56 12.80 12.35
CA THR A 198 -5.16 11.92 13.47
C THR A 198 -5.39 10.43 13.17
N PRO A 199 -6.54 10.01 12.60
CA PRO A 199 -6.73 8.61 12.24
C PRO A 199 -5.67 8.11 11.26
N LEU A 200 -5.31 8.90 10.24
CA LEU A 200 -4.27 8.53 9.27
C LEU A 200 -2.86 8.54 9.86
N PHE A 201 -2.61 9.25 10.94
CA PHE A 201 -1.33 9.16 11.65
C PHE A 201 -1.22 7.91 12.52
N LEU A 202 -2.35 7.33 12.94
CA LEU A 202 -2.39 6.20 13.89
C LEU A 202 -3.01 4.93 13.30
N HIS A 203 -3.34 4.93 12.00
CA HIS A 203 -4.23 3.95 11.39
C HIS A 203 -3.73 2.49 11.47
N SER A 204 -2.42 2.31 11.61
CA SER A 204 -1.74 1.01 11.60
C SER A 204 -1.32 0.51 13.00
N ILE A 205 -1.43 1.33 14.06
CA ILE A 205 -0.95 0.94 15.40
C ILE A 205 -1.78 -0.21 16.01
N MET A 206 -3.06 -0.31 15.64
CA MET A 206 -3.99 -1.35 16.14
C MET A 206 -4.01 -2.60 15.25
N GLY A 207 -3.11 -2.69 14.29
CA GLY A 207 -3.01 -3.81 13.37
C GLY A 207 -2.64 -3.34 11.97
N VAL A 208 -1.68 -4.02 11.37
CA VAL A 208 -1.20 -3.72 10.02
C VAL A 208 -1.79 -4.71 9.03
N GLY A 209 -1.39 -4.69 7.75
CA GLY A 209 -1.86 -5.65 6.74
C GLY A 209 -1.62 -7.15 7.08
N THR A 210 -0.84 -7.44 8.13
CA THR A 210 -0.58 -8.78 8.67
C THR A 210 -1.07 -8.87 10.13
N ASN A 211 -0.55 -9.82 10.92
CA ASN A 211 -0.89 -9.96 12.34
C ASN A 211 0.15 -9.30 13.26
N PHE A 212 0.80 -8.26 12.77
CA PHE A 212 1.65 -7.39 13.58
C PHE A 212 0.82 -6.23 14.15
N PHE A 213 1.07 -5.89 15.41
CA PHE A 213 0.32 -4.91 16.20
C PHE A 213 1.32 -4.04 16.96
N PRO A 214 1.64 -2.83 16.45
CA PRO A 214 2.53 -1.92 17.16
C PRO A 214 2.05 -1.60 18.59
N MET A 215 0.74 -1.49 18.78
CA MET A 215 0.12 -1.24 20.07
C MET A 215 -0.56 -2.50 20.59
N SER A 216 -0.35 -2.83 21.86
CA SER A 216 -1.09 -3.91 22.54
C SER A 216 -2.50 -3.47 22.96
N LYS A 217 -3.45 -4.41 23.04
CA LYS A 217 -4.86 -4.11 23.37
C LYS A 217 -5.07 -3.43 24.73
N ASN A 218 -4.20 -3.67 25.71
CA ASN A 218 -4.29 -3.05 27.04
C ASN A 218 -3.99 -1.54 27.02
N LEU A 219 -3.46 -1.00 25.93
CA LEU A 219 -3.19 0.44 25.76
C LEU A 219 -4.39 1.21 25.17
N ILE A 220 -5.47 0.52 24.75
CA ILE A 220 -6.68 1.16 24.23
C ILE A 220 -7.23 2.25 25.17
N PRO A 221 -7.34 2.04 26.51
CA PRO A 221 -7.78 3.10 27.42
C PRO A 221 -6.87 4.33 27.41
N LYS A 222 -5.54 4.14 27.34
CA LYS A 222 -4.57 5.24 27.25
C LYS A 222 -4.77 6.02 25.95
N LEU A 223 -4.86 5.34 24.81
CA LEU A 223 -5.09 5.96 23.52
C LEU A 223 -6.36 6.82 23.49
N LYS A 224 -7.47 6.32 24.06
CA LYS A 224 -8.73 7.08 24.17
C LYS A 224 -8.61 8.41 24.93
N THR A 225 -7.61 8.57 25.80
CA THR A 225 -7.36 9.86 26.48
C THR A 225 -6.60 10.87 25.64
N LEU A 226 -5.94 10.42 24.56
CA LEU A 226 -5.07 11.23 23.71
C LEU A 226 -5.74 11.72 22.42
N VAL A 227 -6.84 11.06 22.02
CA VAL A 227 -7.58 11.37 20.80
C VAL A 227 -9.03 11.72 21.10
N THR A 228 -9.72 12.33 20.14
CA THR A 228 -11.17 12.57 20.30
C THR A 228 -11.94 11.25 20.14
N PRO A 229 -13.17 11.13 20.67
CA PRO A 229 -14.00 9.95 20.43
C PRO A 229 -14.23 9.67 18.94
N ALA A 230 -14.43 10.72 18.15
CA ALA A 230 -14.62 10.58 16.70
C ALA A 230 -13.35 10.06 15.99
N ASP A 231 -12.17 10.53 16.38
CA ASP A 231 -10.90 10.00 15.86
C ASP A 231 -10.73 8.53 16.25
N PHE A 232 -11.02 8.19 17.52
CA PHE A 232 -10.86 6.83 18.02
C PHE A 232 -11.71 5.83 17.24
N THR A 233 -12.97 6.14 16.94
CA THR A 233 -13.86 5.30 16.11
C THR A 233 -13.21 4.94 14.77
N GLN A 234 -12.53 5.90 14.14
CA GLN A 234 -11.91 5.71 12.83
C GLN A 234 -10.58 4.95 12.95
N ILE A 235 -9.80 5.21 14.00
CA ILE A 235 -8.55 4.50 14.30
C ILE A 235 -8.81 3.02 14.55
N GLU A 236 -9.78 2.69 15.42
CA GLU A 236 -10.04 1.30 15.79
C GLU A 236 -10.69 0.49 14.66
N ALA A 237 -11.45 1.15 13.79
CA ALA A 237 -12.05 0.52 12.63
C ALA A 237 -11.06 0.29 11.48
N PHE A 238 -9.95 1.04 11.42
CA PHE A 238 -9.09 1.10 10.25
C PHE A 238 -8.53 -0.25 9.81
N PRO A 239 -7.88 -1.05 10.68
CA PRO A 239 -7.33 -2.32 10.27
C PRO A 239 -8.42 -3.28 9.78
N SER A 240 -9.61 -3.22 10.39
CA SER A 240 -10.74 -4.08 10.02
C SER A 240 -11.28 -3.71 8.64
N ILE A 241 -11.53 -2.43 8.38
CA ILE A 241 -12.02 -1.97 7.08
C ILE A 241 -11.01 -2.29 5.97
N LEU A 242 -9.71 -2.12 6.23
CA LEU A 242 -8.67 -2.53 5.26
C LEU A 242 -8.78 -4.02 4.92
N ARG A 243 -8.95 -4.89 5.93
CA ARG A 243 -9.13 -6.34 5.72
C ARG A 243 -10.43 -6.67 5.00
N LEU A 244 -11.52 -5.93 5.25
CA LEU A 244 -12.77 -6.12 4.51
C LEU A 244 -12.63 -5.70 3.05
N ILE A 245 -11.98 -4.56 2.77
CA ILE A 245 -11.72 -4.09 1.40
C ILE A 245 -10.88 -5.10 0.61
N LEU A 246 -9.81 -5.62 1.22
CA LEU A 246 -8.86 -6.50 0.53
C LEU A 246 -9.25 -7.98 0.57
N GLY A 247 -10.10 -8.39 1.52
CA GLY A 247 -10.36 -9.78 1.85
C GLY A 247 -11.80 -10.24 1.67
N THR A 248 -12.74 -9.34 1.37
CA THR A 248 -14.16 -9.66 1.21
C THR A 248 -14.78 -8.93 0.01
N ASN A 249 -16.11 -8.99 -0.11
CA ASN A 249 -16.88 -8.32 -1.16
C ASN A 249 -17.45 -6.96 -0.72
N LEU A 250 -16.94 -6.35 0.36
CA LEU A 250 -17.53 -5.11 0.92
C LEU A 250 -17.77 -4.02 -0.12
N LEU A 251 -16.76 -3.69 -0.93
CA LEU A 251 -16.88 -2.66 -1.97
C LEU A 251 -17.84 -3.07 -3.09
N PHE A 252 -17.87 -4.34 -3.45
CA PHE A 252 -18.83 -4.88 -4.43
C PHE A 252 -20.26 -4.75 -3.89
N ASP A 253 -20.50 -5.13 -2.65
CA ASP A 253 -21.81 -5.07 -2.00
C ASP A 253 -22.32 -3.63 -1.88
N ILE A 254 -21.44 -2.67 -1.57
CA ILE A 254 -21.76 -1.24 -1.63
C ILE A 254 -22.13 -0.82 -3.06
N SER A 255 -21.33 -1.24 -4.06
CA SER A 255 -21.54 -0.87 -5.45
C SER A 255 -22.87 -1.40 -6.03
N VAL A 256 -23.25 -2.65 -5.74
CA VAL A 256 -24.52 -3.21 -6.24
C VAL A 256 -25.75 -2.62 -5.54
N ASN A 257 -25.55 -2.04 -4.35
CA ASN A 257 -26.58 -1.29 -3.62
C ASN A 257 -26.49 0.23 -3.85
N SER A 258 -25.83 0.67 -4.92
CA SER A 258 -25.66 2.10 -5.26
C SER A 258 -26.97 2.89 -5.33
N HIS A 259 -28.07 2.25 -5.73
CA HIS A 259 -29.40 2.85 -5.83
C HIS A 259 -30.04 3.23 -4.47
N ARG A 260 -29.51 2.74 -3.36
CA ARG A 260 -30.06 2.93 -2.01
C ARG A 260 -29.05 3.40 -0.98
N LEU A 261 -27.93 3.99 -1.41
CA LEU A 261 -26.83 4.41 -0.51
C LEU A 261 -27.29 5.38 0.60
N ASP A 262 -28.27 6.23 0.34
CA ASP A 262 -28.80 7.15 1.35
C ASP A 262 -29.64 6.45 2.44
N SER A 263 -30.05 5.19 2.22
CA SER A 263 -30.67 4.34 3.24
C SER A 263 -29.64 3.57 4.08
N LEU A 264 -28.34 3.64 3.76
CA LEU A 264 -27.30 2.94 4.52
C LEU A 264 -27.19 3.55 5.91
N THR A 265 -27.60 2.78 6.92
CA THR A 265 -27.66 3.24 8.30
C THR A 265 -26.37 2.91 9.05
N SER A 266 -25.83 1.69 8.86
CA SER A 266 -24.61 1.27 9.54
C SER A 266 -23.91 0.09 8.88
N LEU A 267 -22.62 -0.08 9.20
CA LEU A 267 -21.83 -1.28 8.96
C LEU A 267 -21.49 -1.93 10.31
N LYS A 268 -21.83 -3.21 10.50
CA LYS A 268 -21.40 -4.02 11.66
C LYS A 268 -20.29 -4.98 11.25
N PHE A 269 -19.28 -5.15 12.09
CA PHE A 269 -18.09 -5.99 11.84
C PHE A 269 -17.31 -6.19 13.15
N HIS A 270 -16.12 -6.79 13.10
CA HIS A 270 -15.27 -7.02 14.28
C HIS A 270 -13.93 -6.29 14.20
N ARG A 271 -13.40 -5.86 15.35
CA ARG A 271 -12.10 -5.19 15.46
C ARG A 271 -10.96 -6.19 15.32
N VAL A 272 -9.92 -5.85 14.56
CA VAL A 272 -8.80 -6.79 14.30
C VAL A 272 -8.06 -7.24 15.56
N ILE A 273 -7.77 -6.33 16.49
CA ILE A 273 -6.84 -6.60 17.60
C ILE A 273 -7.39 -7.59 18.65
N ASP A 274 -8.71 -7.66 18.81
CA ASP A 274 -9.35 -8.45 19.87
C ASP A 274 -10.72 -9.03 19.50
N ASN A 275 -11.15 -8.89 18.25
CA ASN A 275 -12.44 -9.37 17.73
C ASN A 275 -13.67 -8.79 18.45
N GLU A 276 -13.54 -7.64 19.11
CA GLU A 276 -14.70 -6.95 19.68
C GLU A 276 -15.64 -6.47 18.56
N PRO A 277 -16.97 -6.59 18.73
CA PRO A 277 -17.92 -6.10 17.75
C PRO A 277 -17.84 -4.57 17.63
N LEU A 278 -17.83 -4.08 16.40
CA LEU A 278 -17.83 -2.67 16.05
C LEU A 278 -19.04 -2.34 15.18
N THR A 279 -19.46 -1.08 15.24
CA THR A 279 -20.48 -0.53 14.35
C THR A 279 -20.03 0.86 13.93
N LEU A 280 -19.99 1.11 12.63
CA LEU A 280 -19.90 2.45 12.06
C LEU A 280 -21.28 2.84 11.57
N SER A 281 -21.73 4.06 11.87
CA SER A 281 -22.85 4.68 11.15
C SER A 281 -22.51 4.83 9.66
N GLY A 282 -23.52 5.06 8.82
CA GLY A 282 -23.31 5.33 7.40
C GLY A 282 -22.35 6.50 7.16
N ALA A 283 -22.46 7.57 7.95
CA ALA A 283 -21.55 8.72 7.87
C ALA A 283 -20.11 8.36 8.26
N GLU A 284 -19.94 7.58 9.33
CA GLU A 284 -18.62 7.12 9.77
C GLU A 284 -17.98 6.13 8.80
N LEU A 285 -18.77 5.31 8.10
CA LEU A 285 -18.26 4.46 7.02
C LEU A 285 -17.73 5.30 5.87
N TRP A 286 -18.45 6.33 5.43
CA TRP A 286 -17.97 7.19 4.33
C TRP A 286 -16.67 7.91 4.70
N MET A 287 -16.54 8.41 5.94
CA MET A 287 -15.26 8.94 6.44
C MET A 287 -14.15 7.88 6.37
N GLN A 288 -14.44 6.67 6.85
CA GLN A 288 -13.47 5.59 6.88
C GLN A 288 -12.99 5.16 5.49
N LEU A 289 -13.89 5.13 4.50
CA LEU A 289 -13.54 4.82 3.12
C LEU A 289 -12.68 5.93 2.48
N ASN A 290 -12.85 7.20 2.86
CA ASN A 290 -11.96 8.28 2.43
C ASN A 290 -10.56 8.17 3.06
N TYR A 291 -10.46 7.76 4.32
CA TYR A 291 -9.15 7.44 4.92
C TYR A 291 -8.48 6.27 4.22
N GLN A 292 -9.22 5.23 3.86
CA GLN A 292 -8.68 4.10 3.09
C GLN A 292 -8.23 4.55 1.69
N LEU A 293 -8.98 5.44 1.03
CA LEU A 293 -8.58 5.99 -0.27
C LEU A 293 -7.23 6.72 -0.17
N ILE A 294 -7.05 7.60 0.82
CA ILE A 294 -5.78 8.30 1.05
C ILE A 294 -4.65 7.31 1.35
N HIS A 295 -4.91 6.32 2.21
CA HIS A 295 -3.93 5.29 2.56
C HIS A 295 -3.46 4.50 1.33
N THR A 296 -4.38 4.14 0.42
CA THR A 296 -4.01 3.39 -0.79
C THR A 296 -3.08 4.15 -1.74
N LEU A 297 -3.05 5.48 -1.70
CA LEU A 297 -2.18 6.30 -2.56
C LEU A 297 -0.70 5.95 -2.43
N ASP A 298 -0.25 5.63 -1.21
CA ASP A 298 1.17 5.34 -0.95
C ASP A 298 1.61 3.97 -1.50
N PHE A 299 0.64 3.10 -1.79
CA PHE A 299 0.91 1.77 -2.34
C PHE A 299 0.78 1.72 -3.86
N LEU A 300 0.38 2.83 -4.49
CA LEU A 300 0.30 2.89 -5.94
C LEU A 300 1.70 2.89 -6.57
N PRO A 301 1.88 2.17 -7.69
CA PRO A 301 3.15 2.16 -8.40
C PRO A 301 3.53 3.56 -8.87
N ALA A 302 4.82 3.88 -8.84
CA ALA A 302 5.32 5.18 -9.30
C ALA A 302 5.17 5.37 -10.82
N ALA A 303 5.13 4.28 -11.59
CA ALA A 303 5.05 4.30 -13.04
C ALA A 303 4.38 3.05 -13.63
N SER A 304 4.00 3.17 -14.90
CA SER A 304 3.45 2.16 -15.80
C SER A 304 2.19 1.50 -15.27
N TRP A 305 1.21 2.31 -14.90
CA TRP A 305 -0.01 1.86 -14.24
C TRP A 305 -0.79 0.84 -15.07
N LEU A 306 -0.84 1.00 -16.40
CA LEU A 306 -1.55 0.04 -17.26
C LEU A 306 -0.93 -1.36 -17.22
N ASN A 307 0.36 -1.47 -16.89
CA ASN A 307 1.05 -2.75 -16.70
C ASN A 307 0.94 -3.30 -15.26
N GLN A 308 0.26 -2.58 -14.36
CA GLN A 308 0.12 -2.92 -12.95
C GLN A 308 -1.34 -2.91 -12.47
N MET A 309 -2.29 -3.00 -13.40
CA MET A 309 -3.73 -3.04 -13.10
C MET A 309 -4.15 -4.31 -12.36
N ASP A 310 -3.32 -5.35 -12.37
CA ASP A 310 -3.51 -6.59 -11.63
C ASP A 310 -3.08 -6.49 -10.15
N ASP A 311 -2.64 -5.32 -9.71
CA ASP A 311 -2.26 -5.06 -8.32
C ASP A 311 -3.49 -4.89 -7.41
N GLY A 312 -3.48 -5.58 -6.26
CA GLY A 312 -4.60 -5.54 -5.31
C GLY A 312 -4.85 -4.15 -4.69
N PHE A 313 -3.80 -3.37 -4.44
CA PHE A 313 -3.94 -2.00 -3.92
C PHE A 313 -4.40 -1.04 -5.03
N MET A 314 -3.90 -1.19 -6.26
CA MET A 314 -4.42 -0.43 -7.41
C MET A 314 -5.91 -0.68 -7.62
N ASN A 315 -6.34 -1.95 -7.59
CA ASN A 315 -7.76 -2.30 -7.72
C ASN A 315 -8.61 -1.72 -6.58
N ALA A 316 -8.15 -1.84 -5.33
CA ALA A 316 -8.82 -1.25 -4.18
C ALA A 316 -8.94 0.29 -4.30
N PHE A 317 -7.87 0.97 -4.73
CA PHE A 317 -7.87 2.41 -4.98
C PHE A 317 -8.91 2.80 -6.04
N ILE A 318 -8.91 2.11 -7.19
CA ILE A 318 -9.86 2.38 -8.28
C ILE A 318 -11.30 2.18 -7.83
N ASP A 319 -11.58 1.08 -7.11
CA ASP A 319 -12.91 0.79 -6.60
C ASP A 319 -13.38 1.81 -5.57
N LEU A 320 -12.52 2.18 -4.61
CA LEU A 320 -12.80 3.23 -3.63
C LEU A 320 -13.08 4.58 -4.31
N HIS A 321 -12.20 5.01 -5.21
CA HIS A 321 -12.34 6.29 -5.93
C HIS A 321 -13.65 6.33 -6.71
N ARG A 322 -13.96 5.25 -7.45
CA ARG A 322 -15.19 5.13 -8.22
C ARG A 322 -16.43 5.19 -7.32
N ILE A 323 -16.46 4.41 -6.24
CA ILE A 323 -17.60 4.39 -5.30
C ILE A 323 -17.80 5.77 -4.68
N LEU A 324 -16.75 6.38 -4.13
CA LEU A 324 -16.83 7.68 -3.47
C LEU A 324 -17.21 8.81 -4.42
N SER A 325 -16.68 8.80 -5.64
CA SER A 325 -16.99 9.81 -6.66
C SER A 325 -18.44 9.66 -7.15
N SER A 326 -18.85 8.45 -7.55
CA SER A 326 -20.21 8.21 -8.08
C SER A 326 -21.32 8.39 -7.05
N SER A 327 -21.02 8.21 -5.76
CA SER A 327 -21.98 8.40 -4.66
C SER A 327 -21.97 9.82 -4.08
N SER A 328 -21.14 10.73 -4.58
CA SER A 328 -20.93 12.07 -4.01
C SER A 328 -20.55 12.02 -2.52
N LYS A 329 -19.77 11.01 -2.11
CA LYS A 329 -19.27 10.83 -0.72
C LYS A 329 -17.75 11.04 -0.63
N MET A 330 -17.13 11.62 -1.66
CA MET A 330 -15.73 12.03 -1.64
C MET A 330 -15.55 13.22 -0.69
N LEU A 331 -14.70 13.06 0.33
CA LEU A 331 -14.41 14.06 1.37
C LEU A 331 -12.97 14.60 1.29
N CYS A 332 -12.16 14.06 0.37
CA CYS A 332 -10.79 14.48 0.12
C CYS A 332 -10.57 14.77 -1.37
N LYS A 333 -9.61 15.63 -1.67
CA LYS A 333 -9.14 15.87 -3.02
C LYS A 333 -8.29 14.68 -3.47
N VAL A 334 -8.75 14.01 -4.53
CA VAL A 334 -8.04 12.92 -5.21
C VAL A 334 -8.25 13.08 -6.71
N ASP A 335 -7.38 13.86 -7.34
CA ASP A 335 -7.34 14.09 -8.78
C ASP A 335 -6.84 12.82 -9.47
N TYR A 336 -7.77 12.02 -9.96
CA TYR A 336 -7.50 10.77 -10.68
C TYR A 336 -8.46 10.63 -11.87
N THR A 337 -7.92 10.23 -13.02
CA THR A 337 -8.71 9.95 -14.22
C THR A 337 -8.69 8.45 -14.48
N ALA A 338 -9.85 7.80 -14.46
CA ALA A 338 -9.92 6.37 -14.72
C ALA A 338 -9.32 6.03 -16.10
N GLY A 339 -8.42 5.04 -16.13
CA GLY A 339 -7.71 4.64 -17.34
C GLY A 339 -6.55 5.55 -17.74
N SER A 340 -6.21 6.56 -16.93
CA SER A 340 -4.94 7.28 -17.08
C SER A 340 -3.78 6.37 -16.72
N GLY A 341 -2.67 6.50 -17.44
CA GLY A 341 -1.44 5.76 -17.18
C GLY A 341 -0.79 5.31 -18.49
N GLU A 342 0.45 4.90 -18.38
CA GLU A 342 1.25 4.40 -19.49
C GLU A 342 1.43 2.89 -19.38
N SER A 343 1.64 2.24 -20.52
CA SER A 343 1.96 0.81 -20.62
C SER A 343 3.44 0.57 -20.96
N THR A 344 4.30 1.57 -20.76
CA THR A 344 5.73 1.42 -21.03
C THR A 344 6.38 0.45 -20.04
N THR A 345 7.37 -0.30 -20.51
CA THR A 345 8.29 -1.05 -19.66
C THR A 345 9.63 -0.33 -19.48
N ASP A 346 9.77 0.85 -20.08
CA ASP A 346 10.98 1.67 -19.98
C ASP A 346 11.26 2.04 -18.53
N GLY A 347 12.46 1.72 -18.07
CA GLY A 347 12.86 1.98 -16.69
C GLY A 347 12.22 1.04 -15.66
N ILE A 348 11.47 0.01 -16.07
CA ILE A 348 10.92 -1.00 -15.15
C ILE A 348 11.58 -2.36 -15.39
N PRO A 349 12.17 -2.99 -14.34
CA PRO A 349 12.84 -4.27 -14.48
C PRO A 349 11.79 -5.36 -14.68
N VAL A 350 12.00 -6.22 -15.68
CA VAL A 350 11.23 -7.45 -15.80
C VAL A 350 11.68 -8.39 -14.68
N THR A 351 10.79 -8.65 -13.73
CA THR A 351 11.04 -9.56 -12.61
C THR A 351 10.32 -10.89 -12.83
N LEU A 352 10.79 -11.96 -12.18
CA LEU A 352 10.04 -13.22 -12.16
C LEU A 352 8.61 -13.01 -11.61
N GLY A 353 8.45 -12.15 -10.60
CA GLY A 353 7.15 -11.80 -10.05
C GLY A 353 6.24 -11.11 -11.06
N SER A 354 6.75 -10.19 -11.89
CA SER A 354 5.94 -9.52 -12.92
C SER A 354 5.56 -10.46 -14.06
N ILE A 355 6.44 -11.40 -14.44
CA ILE A 355 6.11 -12.43 -15.44
C ILE A 355 5.00 -13.34 -14.93
N ILE A 356 5.11 -13.84 -13.69
CA ILE A 356 4.09 -14.72 -13.13
C ILE A 356 2.74 -14.00 -13.06
N ARG A 357 2.74 -12.74 -12.62
CA ARG A 357 1.55 -11.88 -12.57
C ARG A 357 0.86 -11.74 -13.93
N GLY A 358 1.61 -11.40 -14.98
CA GLY A 358 1.06 -11.28 -16.33
C GLY A 358 0.49 -12.58 -16.93
N LEU A 359 0.75 -13.75 -16.32
CA LEU A 359 0.20 -15.04 -16.76
C LEU A 359 -0.98 -15.52 -15.92
N VAL A 360 -1.23 -14.92 -14.75
CA VAL A 360 -2.28 -15.36 -13.82
C VAL A 360 -3.51 -14.47 -14.00
N PRO A 361 -4.69 -15.04 -14.33
CA PRO A 361 -5.92 -14.27 -14.43
C PRO A 361 -6.27 -13.52 -13.13
N ASP A 362 -6.82 -12.30 -13.27
CA ASP A 362 -7.14 -11.39 -12.15
C ASP A 362 -7.99 -12.05 -11.06
N PHE A 363 -8.97 -12.88 -11.44
CA PHE A 363 -9.84 -13.56 -10.48
C PHE A 363 -9.06 -14.52 -9.56
N ILE A 364 -7.93 -15.08 -10.02
CA ILE A 364 -7.05 -15.93 -9.22
C ILE A 364 -6.25 -15.06 -8.26
N ILE A 365 -5.71 -13.93 -8.72
CA ILE A 365 -4.96 -12.97 -7.88
C ILE A 365 -5.85 -12.47 -6.74
N LYS A 366 -7.09 -12.08 -7.05
CA LYS A 366 -8.09 -11.68 -6.05
C LYS A 366 -8.34 -12.80 -5.02
N LYS A 367 -8.62 -14.03 -5.47
CA LYS A 367 -8.82 -15.19 -4.57
C LYS A 367 -7.59 -15.50 -3.70
N LEU A 368 -6.38 -15.28 -4.20
CA LEU A 368 -5.15 -15.46 -3.42
C LEU A 368 -5.03 -14.39 -2.32
N ALA A 369 -5.37 -13.13 -2.63
CA ALA A 369 -5.42 -12.05 -1.64
C ALA A 369 -6.48 -12.33 -0.56
N GLU A 370 -7.70 -12.70 -0.95
CA GLU A 370 -8.78 -13.10 -0.04
C GLU A 370 -8.33 -14.25 0.89
N LYS A 371 -7.70 -15.29 0.31
CA LYS A 371 -7.18 -16.43 1.08
C LYS A 371 -6.07 -16.01 2.05
N ALA A 372 -5.21 -15.07 1.66
CA ALA A 372 -4.15 -14.56 2.54
C ALA A 372 -4.74 -13.80 3.73
N ILE A 373 -5.66 -12.86 3.50
CA ILE A 373 -6.37 -12.12 4.55
C ILE A 373 -7.18 -13.05 5.46
N GLY A 374 -7.85 -14.05 4.87
CA GLY A 374 -8.56 -15.09 5.62
C GLY A 374 -7.63 -15.91 6.51
N LYS A 375 -6.44 -16.27 6.03
CA LYS A 375 -5.43 -16.98 6.83
C LYS A 375 -4.92 -16.11 7.98
N PHE A 376 -4.60 -14.84 7.73
CA PHE A 376 -4.18 -13.91 8.78
C PHE A 376 -5.26 -13.73 9.84
N SER A 377 -6.50 -13.46 9.42
CA SER A 377 -7.62 -13.26 10.34
C SER A 377 -7.90 -14.50 11.19
N LYS A 378 -7.94 -15.69 10.57
CA LYS A 378 -8.12 -16.96 11.30
C LYS A 378 -7.03 -17.20 12.35
N ALA A 379 -5.78 -16.83 12.07
CA ALA A 379 -4.66 -17.06 12.98
C ALA A 379 -4.74 -16.26 14.29
N ILE A 380 -5.52 -15.18 14.34
CA ILE A 380 -5.73 -14.35 15.53
C ILE A 380 -7.18 -14.42 16.05
N GLY A 381 -8.03 -15.27 15.46
CA GLY A 381 -9.44 -15.33 15.82
C GLY A 381 -10.28 -14.12 15.37
N HIS A 382 -9.81 -13.36 14.37
CA HIS A 382 -10.56 -12.24 13.80
C HIS A 382 -11.60 -12.72 12.78
N GLU A 383 -12.84 -12.25 12.95
CA GLU A 383 -13.97 -12.56 12.09
C GLU A 383 -14.11 -11.53 10.96
N LEU A 384 -14.17 -12.02 9.72
CA LEU A 384 -14.31 -11.17 8.51
C LEU A 384 -15.76 -10.99 8.07
N THR A 385 -16.73 -11.41 8.87
CA THR A 385 -18.15 -11.16 8.58
C THR A 385 -18.47 -9.68 8.77
N TYR A 386 -19.39 -9.19 7.95
CA TYR A 386 -19.93 -7.85 8.07
C TYR A 386 -21.40 -7.83 7.66
N GLU A 387 -22.10 -6.81 8.14
CA GLU A 387 -23.50 -6.54 7.82
C GLU A 387 -23.66 -5.08 7.41
N LEU A 388 -24.13 -4.83 6.19
CA LEU A 388 -24.62 -3.52 5.76
C LEU A 388 -26.11 -3.42 6.15
N VAL A 389 -26.42 -2.52 7.08
CA VAL A 389 -27.78 -2.30 7.60
C VAL A 389 -28.41 -1.13 6.87
N TRP A 390 -29.59 -1.35 6.33
CA TRP A 390 -30.34 -0.36 5.56
C TRP A 390 -31.66 -0.04 6.26
N ALA A 391 -32.12 1.21 6.13
CA ALA A 391 -33.41 1.67 6.63
C ALA A 391 -34.60 1.11 5.83
#